data_AF-A0A1B6NWS6-F1
#
_entry.id   AF-A0A1B6NWS6-F1
#
_cell.length_a   1.000
_cell.length_b   1.000
_cell.length_c   1.000
_cell.angle_alpha   90.00
_cell.angle_beta   90.00
_cell.angle_gamma   90.00
#
_symmetry.space_group_name_H-M   'P 1'
#
loop_
_entity.id
_entity.type
_entity.pdbx_description
1 polymer ?
#
loop_
_entity_poly.entity_id
_entity_poly.type
_entity_poly.pdbx_seq_one_letter_code
_entity_poly.pdbx_strand_id
1 'polypeptide(L)' 'MVSRILWLPPYSPDLNPIEKKWAQAKFLRQGWMENNLPKLFHDMGCISFILD' A
#
# COMPACT_ATOMS: atom_id res chain seq x y z
N MET A 1 11.13 6.94 20.89
CA MET A 1 9.64 6.94 20.91
C MET A 1 9.18 5.50 20.74
N VAL A 2 8.37 4.98 21.66
CA VAL A 2 7.87 3.58 21.60
C VAL A 2 6.61 3.51 20.73
N SER A 3 6.65 2.74 19.64
CA SER A 3 5.51 2.50 18.76
C SER A 3 4.45 1.68 19.47
N ARG A 4 3.21 2.19 19.55
CA ARG A 4 2.09 1.51 20.21
C ARG A 4 1.36 0.62 19.19
N ILE A 5 1.24 -0.67 19.49
CA ILE A 5 0.48 -1.62 18.67
C ILE A 5 -1.01 -1.31 18.83
N LEU A 6 -1.69 -1.02 17.72
CA LEU A 6 -3.13 -0.80 17.69
C LEU A 6 -3.83 -2.12 17.32
N TRP A 7 -4.63 -2.65 18.26
CA TRP A 7 -5.48 -3.80 18.00
C TRP A 7 -6.77 -3.34 17.32
N LEU A 8 -6.94 -3.72 16.06
CA LEU A 8 -8.17 -3.46 15.30
C LEU A 8 -9.23 -4.54 15.61
N PRO A 9 -10.53 -4.21 15.55
CA PRO A 9 -11.59 -5.20 15.68
C PRO A 9 -11.51 -6.25 14.56
N PRO A 10 -12.02 -7.48 14.80
CA PRO A 10 -11.99 -8.55 13.82
C PRO A 10 -12.70 -8.11 12.52
N TYR A 11 -11.94 -8.11 11.43
CA TYR A 11 -12.38 -7.78 10.06
C TYR A 11 -13.14 -6.44 9.93
N SER A 12 -12.40 -5.34 10.04
CA SER A 12 -12.82 -4.04 9.51
C SER A 12 -11.87 -3.61 8.39
N PRO A 13 -12.05 -4.12 7.16
CA PRO A 13 -11.22 -3.74 6.01
C PRO A 13 -11.26 -2.22 5.76
N ASP A 14 -12.35 -1.54 6.10
CA ASP A 14 -12.47 -0.08 6.02
C ASP A 14 -11.56 0.68 7.02
N LEU A 15 -11.25 0.07 8.16
CA LEU A 15 -10.40 0.64 9.22
C LEU A 15 -8.92 0.30 9.05
N ASN A 16 -8.55 -0.56 8.11
CA ASN A 16 -7.17 -0.91 7.85
C ASN A 16 -6.60 0.00 6.74
N PRO A 17 -5.77 1.01 7.06
CA PRO A 17 -5.24 1.93 6.06
C PRO A 17 -4.39 1.24 4.99
N ILE A 18 -3.92 0.00 5.22
CA ILE A 18 -3.23 -0.80 4.22
C ILE A 18 -4.16 -1.17 3.05
N GLU A 19 -5.45 -1.41 3.29
CA GLU A 19 -6.40 -1.82 2.25
C GLU A 19 -6.58 -0.72 1.21
N LYS A 20 -6.60 0.56 1.64
CA LYS A 20 -6.64 1.71 0.73
C LYS A 20 -5.39 1.78 -0.15
N LYS A 21 -4.21 1.51 0.41
CA LYS A 21 -2.95 1.43 -0.36
C LYS A 21 -2.94 0.25 -1.32
N TRP A 22 -3.45 -0.91 -0.91
CA TRP A 22 -3.60 -2.08 -1.78
C TRP A 22 -4.62 -1.86 -2.91
N ALA A 23 -5.70 -1.13 -2.66
CA ALA A 23 -6.66 -0.75 -3.69
C ALA A 23 -6.01 0.14 -4.78
N GLN A 24 -5.18 1.12 -4.38
CA GLN A 24 -4.39 1.93 -5.31
C GLN A 24 -3.43 1.06 -6.15
N ALA A 25 -2.73 0.13 -5.51
CA ALA A 25 -1.83 -0.79 -6.20
C ALA A 25 -2.55 -1.69 -7.23
N LYS A 26 -3.74 -2.19 -6.88
CA LYS A 26 -4.58 -3.02 -7.77
C LYS A 26 -5.08 -2.20 -8.96
N PHE A 27 -5.54 -0.97 -8.72
CA PHE A 27 -6.01 -0.07 -9.79
C PHE A 27 -4.92 0.23 -10.82
N LEU A 28 -3.72 0.58 -10.36
CA LEU A 28 -2.59 0.87 -11.25
C LEU A 28 -2.16 -0.38 -12.03
N ARG A 29 -2.09 -1.55 -11.38
CA ARG A 29 -1.78 -2.81 -12.07
C ARG A 29 -2.79 -3.16 -13.16
N GLN A 30 -4.09 -3.03 -12.87
CA GLN A 30 -5.13 -3.36 -13.83
C GLN A 30 -5.19 -2.36 -14.99
N GLY A 31 -5.01 -1.06 -14.71
CA GLY A 31 -5.05 -0.03 -15.74
C GLY A 31 -3.86 -0.05 -16.70
N TRP A 32 -2.67 -0.41 -16.20
CA TRP A 32 -1.41 -0.24 -16.95
C TRP A 32 -0.79 -1.57 -17.41
N MET A 33 -1.32 -2.72 -16.94
CA MET A 33 -0.69 -4.04 -17.10
C MET A 33 0.79 -4.07 -16.68
N GLU A 34 1.18 -3.16 -15.79
CA GLU A 34 2.56 -2.98 -15.37
C GLU A 34 2.96 -4.14 -14.44
N ASN A 35 3.81 -5.02 -14.94
CA ASN A 35 4.37 -6.15 -14.17
C ASN A 35 5.64 -5.75 -13.39
N ASN A 36 6.20 -4.57 -13.67
CA ASN A 36 7.39 -4.10 -12.98
C ASN A 36 7.03 -3.53 -11.60
N LEU A 37 7.25 -4.37 -10.58
CA LEU A 37 7.05 -4.02 -9.18
C LEU A 37 7.72 -2.68 -8.77
N PRO A 38 8.99 -2.41 -9.14
CA PRO A 38 9.65 -1.16 -8.73
C PRO A 38 8.98 0.08 -9.34
N LYS A 39 8.56 -0.02 -10.60
CA LYS A 39 7.87 1.06 -11.31
C LYS A 39 6.50 1.32 -10.72
N LEU A 40 5.76 0.26 -10.40
CA LEU A 40 4.47 0.34 -9.74
C LEU A 40 4.55 1.07 -8.38
N PHE A 41 5.56 0.77 -7.56
CA PHE A 41 5.75 1.45 -6.27
C PHE A 41 6.24 2.89 -6.42
N HIS A 42 7.07 3.18 -7.42
CA HIS A 42 7.44 4.53 -7.78
C HIS A 42 6.21 5.37 -8.19
N ASP A 43 5.35 4.82 -9.05
CA ASP A 43 4.16 5.50 -9.57
C ASP A 43 3.05 5.67 -8.51
N MET A 44 3.03 4.80 -7.49
CA MET A 44 2.22 5.01 -6.28
C MET A 44 2.72 6.16 -5.39
N GLY A 45 3.85 6.79 -5.73
CA GLY A 45 4.51 7.78 -4.87
C GLY A 45 5.15 7.17 -3.62
N CYS A 46 5.35 5.85 -3.59
CA CYS A 46 6.05 5.13 -2.52
C CYS A 46 7.58 5.22 -2.74
N ILE A 47 8.09 6.43 -2.95
CA ILE A 47 9.53 6.70 -3.14
C ILE A 47 10.33 6.37 -1.87
N SER A 48 9.67 6.32 -0.71
CA SER A 48 10.30 6.06 0.59
C SER A 48 10.69 4.60 0.84
N PHE A 49 10.23 3.64 0.02
CA PHE A 49 10.54 2.21 0.22
C PHE A 49 11.82 1.74 -0.48
N ILE A 50 12.37 2.54 -1.41
CA ILE A 50 13.54 2.17 -2.23
C ILE A 50 14.82 2.86 -1.74
N LEU A 51 14.70 3.85 -0.84
CA LEU A 51 15.81 4.65 -0.31
C LEU A 51 16.20 4.29 1.14
N ASP A 52 15.70 3.17 1.67
CA ASP A 52 16.18 2.55 2.91
C ASP A 52 16.71 1.13 2.63
#